data_AF-A0A5E6Q5U4-F1
#
_entry.id   AF-A0A5E6Q5U4-F1
#
_cell.length_a   1.000
_cell.length_b   1.000
_cell.length_c   1.000
_cell.angle_alpha   90.00
_cell.angle_beta   90.00
_cell.angle_gamma   90.00
#
_symmetry.space_group_name_H-M   'P 1'
#
loop_
_entity.id
_entity.type
_entity.pdbx_description
1 polymer ?
#
loop_
_entity_poly.entity_id
_entity_poly.type
_entity_poly.pdbx_seq_one_letter_code
_entity_poly.pdbx_strand_id
1 'polypeptide(L)' 'MRIRFFRITPSKIRDKAEHHRARALSQLKSKSSLKVRHDRYNAEMSRARFFETMLTGSVQ' A
#
# COMPACT_ATOMS: atom_id res chain seq x y z
N MET A 1 1.14 -30.98 10.17
CA MET A 1 1.70 -29.74 9.60
C MET A 1 0.54 -28.85 9.14
N ARG A 2 0.11 -27.87 9.95
CA ARG A 2 -1.01 -26.99 9.60
C ARG A 2 -0.51 -25.92 8.63
N ILE A 3 -0.88 -26.05 7.37
CA ILE A 3 -0.72 -25.00 6.36
C ILE A 3 -1.54 -23.81 6.85
N ARG A 4 -0.88 -22.77 7.36
CA ARG A 4 -1.55 -21.50 7.67
C ARG A 4 -1.96 -20.90 6.33
N PHE A 5 -3.17 -21.20 5.89
CA PHE A 5 -3.85 -20.37 4.91
C PHE A 5 -3.95 -18.99 5.53
N PHE A 6 -3.02 -18.09 5.17
CA PHE A 6 -3.16 -16.68 5.43
C PHE A 6 -4.35 -16.21 4.60
N ARG A 7 -5.56 -16.46 5.11
CA ARG A 7 -6.78 -15.88 4.58
C ARG A 7 -6.62 -14.38 4.80
N ILE A 8 -6.18 -13.71 3.75
CA ILE A 8 -6.12 -12.25 3.70
C ILE A 8 -7.59 -11.81 3.77
N THR A 9 -8.00 -11.35 4.94
CA THR A 9 -9.35 -10.82 5.15
C THR A 9 -9.42 -9.41 4.57
N PRO A 10 -10.61 -8.94 4.14
CA PRO A 10 -10.80 -7.56 3.70
C PRO A 10 -10.22 -6.52 4.66
N SER A 11 -10.36 -6.74 5.97
CA SER A 11 -9.73 -5.90 7.00
C SER A 11 -8.21 -5.82 6.88
N LYS A 12 -7.53 -6.96 6.69
CA LYS A 12 -6.06 -6.99 6.50
C LYS A 12 -5.62 -6.32 5.20
N ILE A 13 -6.44 -6.39 4.15
CA ILE A 13 -6.16 -5.66 2.89
C ILE A 13 -6.27 -4.16 3.15
N ARG A 14 -7.30 -3.73 3.88
CA ARG A 14 -7.49 -2.32 4.25
C ARG A 14 -6.34 -1.80 5.11
N ASP A 15 -5.93 -2.56 6.12
CA ASP A 15 -4.78 -2.22 6.97
C ASP A 15 -3.50 -2.05 6.13
N LYS A 16 -3.28 -2.92 5.13
CA LYS A 16 -2.15 -2.79 4.20
C LYS A 16 -2.24 -1.53 3.35
N ALA A 17 -3.41 -1.22 2.79
CA ALA A 17 -3.62 0.00 2.03
C ALA A 17 -3.36 1.26 2.87
N GLU A 18 -3.91 1.32 4.09
CA GLU A 18 -3.70 2.42 5.03
C GLU A 18 -2.22 2.55 5.44
N HIS A 19 -1.54 1.43 5.68
CA HIS A 19 -0.10 1.42 5.98
C HIS A 19 0.73 2.02 4.84
N HIS A 20 0.46 1.64 3.58
CA HIS A 20 1.16 2.20 2.43
C HIS A 20 0.86 3.70 2.24
N ARG A 21 -0.38 4.15 2.48
CA ARG A 21 -0.70 5.59 2.48
C ARG A 21 0.08 6.36 3.54
N ALA A 22 0.16 5.83 4.77
CA ALA A 22 0.95 6.44 5.83
C ALA A 22 2.44 6.55 5.46
N ARG A 23 3.00 5.51 4.82
CA ARG A 23 4.37 5.54 4.29
C ARG A 23 4.53 6.54 3.15
N ALA A 24 3.57 6.65 2.23
CA ALA A 24 3.63 7.65 1.16
C ALA A 24 3.76 9.06 1.75
N LEU A 25 2.93 9.40 2.74
CA LEU A 25 2.98 10.69 3.42
C LEU A 25 4.32 10.93 4.15
N SER A 26 4.94 9.89 4.71
CA SER A 26 6.25 10.03 5.34
C SER A 26 7.37 10.29 4.32
N GLN A 27 7.25 9.81 3.07
CA GLN A 27 8.22 10.10 2.01
C GLN A 27 8.29 11.59 1.67
N LEU A 28 7.15 12.30 1.74
CA LEU A 28 7.08 13.74 1.50
C LEU A 28 7.91 14.55 2.51
N LYS A 29 8.13 14.00 3.71
CA LYS A 29 8.93 14.61 4.79
C LYS A 29 10.39 14.15 4.80
N SER A 30 10.78 13.21 3.93
CA SER A 30 12.13 12.65 3.93
C SER A 30 13.18 13.66 3.42
N LYS A 31 14.39 13.62 3.96
CA LYS A 31 15.51 14.47 3.51
C LYS A 31 16.12 13.88 2.23
N SER A 32 15.49 14.16 1.09
CA SER A 32 15.93 13.76 -0.25
C SER A 32 15.47 14.81 -1.27
N SER A 33 15.95 14.76 -2.52
CA SER A 33 15.50 15.69 -3.57
C SER A 33 13.99 15.59 -3.82
N LEU A 34 13.37 16.67 -4.32
CA LEU A 34 11.92 16.69 -4.59
C LEU A 34 11.50 15.55 -5.52
N LYS A 35 12.27 15.31 -6.59
CA LYS A 35 12.03 14.19 -7.52
C LYS A 35 12.01 12.84 -6.79
N VAL A 36 13.01 12.56 -5.95
CA VAL A 36 13.10 11.29 -5.22
C VAL A 36 11.95 11.12 -4.23
N ARG A 37 11.54 12.19 -3.54
CA ARG A 37 10.37 12.14 -2.64
C ARG A 37 9.08 11.81 -3.39
N HIS A 38 8.89 12.43 -4.55
CA HIS A 38 7.72 12.23 -5.38
C HIS A 38 7.68 10.80 -5.98
N ASP A 39 8.82 10.30 -6.46
CA ASP A 39 8.93 8.94 -6.99
C ASP A 39 8.60 7.90 -5.91
N ARG A 40 9.12 8.07 -4.68
CA ARG A 40 8.81 7.19 -3.54
C ARG A 40 7.36 7.30 -3.07
N TYR A 41 6.81 8.52 -3.01
CA TYR A 41 5.41 8.75 -2.70
C TYR A 41 4.50 8.00 -3.68
N ASN A 42 4.75 8.14 -4.99
CA ASN A 42 3.97 7.47 -6.03
C ASN A 42 4.11 5.95 -5.96
N ALA A 43 5.31 5.43 -5.65
CA ALA A 43 5.51 4.00 -5.46
C ALA A 43 4.66 3.44 -4.30
N GLU A 44 4.63 4.13 -3.16
CA GLU A 44 3.79 3.71 -2.03
C GLU A 44 2.29 3.87 -2.31
N MET A 45 1.87 4.95 -2.98
CA MET A 45 0.48 5.14 -3.39
C MET A 45 0.02 4.09 -4.42
N SER A 46 0.89 3.67 -5.34
CA SER A 46 0.60 2.59 -6.29
C SER A 46 0.33 1.27 -5.56
N ARG A 47 1.12 0.94 -4.53
CA ARG A 47 0.87 -0.22 -3.67
C ARG A 47 -0.42 -0.10 -2.88
N ALA A 48 -0.72 1.08 -2.33
CA ALA A 48 -1.98 1.32 -1.63
C ALA A 48 -3.18 1.07 -2.54
N ARG A 49 -3.15 1.63 -3.76
CA ARG A 49 -4.19 1.43 -4.79
C ARG A 49 -4.34 -0.03 -5.18
N PHE A 50 -3.24 -0.78 -5.31
CA PHE A 50 -3.31 -2.21 -5.57
C PHE A 50 -4.08 -2.97 -4.48
N PHE A 51 -3.87 -2.65 -3.19
CA PHE A 51 -4.66 -3.27 -2.12
C PHE A 51 -6.12 -2.79 -2.14
N GLU A 52 -6.37 -1.53 -2.48
CA GLU A 52 -7.74 -1.02 -2.65
C GLU A 52 -8.48 -1.74 -3.80
N THR A 53 -7.83 -2.00 -4.93
CA THR A 53 -8.44 -2.75 -6.05
C THR A 53 -8.67 -4.22 -5.71
N MET A 54 -7.79 -4.84 -4.90
CA MET A 54 -8.04 -6.18 -4.35
C MET A 54 -9.27 -6.22 -3.44
N LEU A 55 -9.56 -5.13 -2.72
CA LEU A 55 -10.72 -4.98 -1.84
C LEU A 55 -12.04 -4.84 -2.62
N THR A 56 -12.02 -4.09 -3.73
CA THR A 56 -13.22 -3.85 -4.55
C THR A 56 -13.54 -5.01 -5.51
N GLY A 57 -12.68 -6.02 -5.60
CA GLY A 57 -12.93 -7.22 -6.42
C GLY A 57 -12.95 -6.96 -7.92
N SER A 58 -12.21 -5.95 -8.40
CA SER A 58 -12.30 -5.47 -9.79
C SER A 58 -10.94 -5.46 -10.46
N VAL A 59 -10.51 -6.62 -10.94
CA VAL A 59 -9.96 -6.71 -12.29
C VAL A 59 -10.97 -7.56 -13.04
N GLN A 60 -11.75 -6.90 -13.89
CA GLN A 60 -12.56 -7.53 -14.93
C GLN A 60 -11.67 -8.39 -15.84
#